data_AF-A0A4R1AS32-F1
#
_entry.id   AF-A0A4R1AS32-F1
#
_cell.length_a   1.000
_cell.length_b   1.000
_cell.length_c   1.000
_cell.angle_alpha   90.00
_cell.angle_beta   90.00
_cell.angle_gamma   90.00
#
_symmetry.space_group_name_H-M   'P 1'
#
loop_
_entity.id
_entity.type
_entity.pdbx_description
1 polymer ?
#
loop_
_entity_poly.entity_id
_entity_poly.type
_entity_poly.pdbx_seq_one_letter_code
_entity_poly.pdbx_strand_id
1 'polypeptide(L)'
;MSSLAFEALDRHVIGGRADDLAVAGAARPVTYARLLELSAALGGGLRLLGVEPGTSVDLRVEPGLDQVVAVLAVVRLHLEVAEGGDPRLGGADPLRVHLGTDEYEWDTVLKAGAGNPAGAAERDPEGYSDRMRARFGHLLDPLLGGGTVTL
;
A
#
# COMPACT_ATOMS: atom_id res chain seq x y z
N MET A 1 2.56 -13.18 15.25
CA MET A 1 1.64 -12.98 14.12
C MET A 1 2.49 -12.52 12.94
N SER A 2 2.27 -13.08 11.75
CA SER A 2 2.94 -12.68 10.50
C SER A 2 2.51 -11.27 10.10
N SER A 3 3.25 -10.64 9.17
CA SER A 3 2.93 -9.29 8.72
C SER A 3 1.62 -9.22 7.94
N LEU A 4 0.83 -8.18 8.19
CA LEU A 4 -0.43 -7.90 7.50
C LEU A 4 -0.23 -7.78 5.98
N ALA A 5 0.88 -7.17 5.53
CA ALA A 5 1.19 -7.08 4.10
C ALA A 5 1.42 -8.47 3.48
N PHE A 6 2.19 -9.31 4.16
CA PHE A 6 2.47 -10.67 3.71
C PHE A 6 1.19 -11.51 3.65
N GLU A 7 0.35 -11.43 4.68
CA GLU A 7 -0.92 -12.16 4.76
C GLU A 7 -1.95 -11.68 3.73
N ALA A 8 -2.01 -10.38 3.45
CA ALA A 8 -2.97 -9.81 2.51
C ALA A 8 -2.56 -10.01 1.03
N LEU A 9 -1.26 -10.15 0.73
CA LEU A 9 -0.77 -10.22 -0.66
C LEU A 9 0.19 -11.37 -0.91
N ASP A 10 1.38 -11.32 -0.32
CA ASP A 10 2.55 -12.12 -0.72
C ASP A 10 2.24 -13.62 -0.64
N ARG A 11 1.57 -14.07 0.44
CA ARG A 11 1.20 -15.47 0.61
C ARG A 11 0.24 -15.98 -0.48
N HIS A 12 -0.61 -15.12 -1.04
CA HIS A 12 -1.58 -15.50 -2.06
C HIS A 12 -0.89 -15.67 -3.41
N VAL A 13 0.03 -14.77 -3.75
CA VAL A 13 0.87 -14.89 -4.95
C VAL A 13 1.74 -16.13 -4.86
N ILE A 14 2.44 -16.33 -3.73
CA ILE A 14 3.25 -17.54 -3.47
C ILE A 14 2.39 -18.81 -3.51
N GLY A 15 1.15 -18.73 -3.01
CA GLY A 15 0.17 -19.80 -3.03
C GLY A 15 -0.48 -20.09 -4.38
N GLY A 16 0.02 -19.50 -5.48
CA GLY A 16 -0.43 -19.79 -6.84
C GLY A 16 -1.63 -18.96 -7.31
N ARG A 17 -2.00 -17.90 -6.60
CA ARG A 17 -3.15 -17.02 -6.93
C ARG A 17 -2.74 -15.72 -7.59
N ALA A 18 -1.56 -15.70 -8.22
CA ALA A 18 -0.97 -14.54 -8.87
C ALA A 18 -1.92 -13.87 -9.88
N ASP A 19 -2.66 -14.68 -10.64
CA ASP A 19 -3.56 -14.25 -11.72
C ASP A 19 -5.01 -14.02 -11.26
N ASP A 20 -5.34 -14.33 -10.00
CA ASP A 20 -6.67 -14.09 -9.46
C ASP A 20 -6.89 -12.59 -9.26
N LEU A 21 -8.14 -12.13 -9.41
CA LEU A 21 -8.52 -10.74 -9.17
C LEU A 21 -8.43 -10.38 -7.68
N ALA A 22 -7.62 -9.37 -7.38
CA ALA A 22 -7.51 -8.78 -6.05
C ALA A 22 -8.38 -7.54 -5.90
N VAL A 23 -8.57 -6.76 -6.97
CA VAL A 23 -9.46 -5.59 -6.99
C VAL A 23 -10.33 -5.61 -8.24
N ALA A 24 -11.63 -5.40 -8.06
CA ALA A 24 -12.63 -5.24 -9.10
C ALA A 24 -13.38 -3.91 -8.95
N GLY A 25 -14.22 -3.55 -9.91
CA GLY A 25 -15.01 -2.30 -9.89
C GLY A 25 -14.23 -1.05 -10.30
N ALA A 26 -12.90 -1.07 -10.23
CA ALA A 26 -12.05 -0.04 -10.83
C ALA A 26 -12.19 0.00 -12.37
N ALA A 27 -11.83 1.15 -12.96
CA ALA A 27 -11.73 1.31 -14.42
C ALA A 27 -10.84 0.22 -15.08
N ARG A 28 -9.88 -0.33 -14.32
CA ARG A 28 -9.11 -1.53 -14.68
C ARG A 28 -9.01 -2.46 -13.47
N PRO A 29 -9.62 -3.66 -13.52
CA PRO A 29 -9.39 -4.70 -12.52
C PRO A 29 -7.90 -5.07 -12.45
N VAL A 30 -7.42 -5.43 -11.26
CA VAL A 30 -6.03 -5.86 -11.06
C VAL A 30 -5.95 -7.20 -10.35
N THR A 31 -4.97 -8.00 -10.75
CA THR A 31 -4.67 -9.29 -10.14
C THR A 31 -3.86 -9.12 -8.85
N TYR A 32 -3.75 -10.17 -8.05
CA TYR A 32 -2.88 -10.20 -6.87
C TYR A 32 -1.42 -9.88 -7.21
N ALA A 33 -0.88 -10.43 -8.29
CA ALA A 33 0.49 -10.14 -8.71
C ALA A 33 0.68 -8.67 -9.05
N ARG A 34 -0.28 -8.07 -9.78
CA ARG A 34 -0.19 -6.64 -10.14
C ARG A 34 -0.35 -5.74 -8.91
N LEU A 35 -1.25 -6.07 -7.99
CA LEU A 35 -1.43 -5.30 -6.76
C LEU A 35 -0.20 -5.39 -5.84
N LEU A 36 0.42 -6.57 -5.75
CA LEU A 36 1.69 -6.74 -5.04
C LEU A 36 2.79 -5.89 -5.68
N GLU A 37 2.93 -5.94 -7.00
CA GLU A 37 3.93 -5.15 -7.73
C GLU A 37 3.77 -3.65 -7.45
N LEU A 38 2.55 -3.11 -7.60
CA LEU A 38 2.27 -1.69 -7.40
C LEU A 38 2.52 -1.24 -5.96
N SER A 39 2.00 -1.98 -4.97
CA SER A 39 2.16 -1.63 -3.55
C SER A 39 3.61 -1.75 -3.08
N ALA A 40 4.33 -2.78 -3.54
CA ALA A 40 5.74 -2.96 -3.23
C ALA A 40 6.61 -1.89 -3.93
N ALA A 41 6.30 -1.53 -5.17
CA ALA A 41 6.98 -0.45 -5.88
C ALA A 41 6.76 0.90 -5.18
N LEU A 42 5.54 1.24 -4.78
CA LEU A 42 5.27 2.46 -4.02
C LEU A 42 6.05 2.46 -2.70
N GLY A 43 6.04 1.35 -1.96
CA GLY A 43 6.82 1.21 -0.73
C GLY A 43 8.33 1.37 -0.96
N GLY A 44 8.86 0.82 -2.06
CA GLY A 44 10.25 1.04 -2.47
C GLY A 44 10.55 2.50 -2.77
N GLY A 45 9.64 3.19 -3.46
CA GLY A 45 9.76 4.61 -3.79
C GLY A 45 9.75 5.49 -2.55
N LEU A 46 8.84 5.23 -1.59
CA LEU A 46 8.81 5.94 -0.32
C LEU A 46 10.10 5.74 0.49
N ARG A 47 10.66 4.52 0.52
CA ARG A 47 11.97 4.27 1.13
C ARG A 47 13.10 5.04 0.44
N LEU A 48 13.09 5.15 -0.89
CA LEU A 48 14.07 5.95 -1.63
C LEU A 48 13.98 7.44 -1.27
N LEU A 49 12.79 7.92 -0.91
CA LEU A 49 12.56 9.27 -0.40
C LEU A 49 12.90 9.43 1.09
N GLY A 50 13.42 8.39 1.76
CA GLY A 50 13.83 8.43 3.16
C GLY A 50 12.72 8.18 4.17
N VAL A 51 11.56 7.64 3.74
CA VAL A 51 10.47 7.28 4.66
C VAL A 51 10.83 5.98 5.40
N GLU A 52 10.77 6.04 6.73
CA GLU A 52 11.16 4.95 7.61
C GLU A 52 9.95 4.31 8.32
N PRO A 53 10.06 3.05 8.79
CA PRO A 53 9.03 2.44 9.63
C PRO A 53 8.69 3.31 10.84
N GLY A 54 7.40 3.43 11.17
CA GLY A 54 6.89 4.29 12.25
C GLY A 54 6.72 5.77 11.86
N THR A 55 7.16 6.20 10.67
CA THR A 55 6.83 7.53 10.15
C THR A 55 5.31 7.69 10.02
N SER A 56 4.80 8.85 10.40
CA SER A 56 3.39 9.21 10.26
C SER A 56 3.12 9.78 8.86
N VAL A 57 2.23 9.16 8.09
CA VAL A 57 1.82 9.56 6.74
C VAL A 57 0.40 10.13 6.74
N ASP A 58 0.16 11.17 5.96
CA ASP A 58 -1.19 11.70 5.70
C ASP A 58 -1.73 11.10 4.39
N LEU A 59 -2.76 10.25 4.48
CA LEU A 59 -3.40 9.62 3.32
C LEU A 59 -4.64 10.41 2.89
N ARG A 60 -4.51 11.14 1.79
CA ARG A 60 -5.59 11.91 1.12
C ARG A 60 -5.79 11.45 -0.32
N VAL A 61 -5.92 10.13 -0.48
CA VAL A 61 -6.18 9.48 -1.77
C VAL A 61 -7.67 9.19 -1.87
N GLU A 62 -8.29 9.65 -2.95
CA GLU A 62 -9.70 9.37 -3.25
C GLU A 62 -9.98 7.87 -3.34
N PRO A 63 -11.21 7.40 -3.00
CA PRO A 63 -11.57 6.00 -3.12
C PRO A 63 -11.30 5.45 -4.52
N GLY A 64 -10.55 4.35 -4.60
CA GLY A 64 -10.11 3.79 -5.88
C GLY A 64 -8.92 2.85 -5.74
N LEU A 65 -8.38 2.41 -6.87
CA LEU A 65 -7.23 1.51 -6.90
C LEU A 65 -6.00 2.11 -6.19
N ASP A 66 -5.72 3.39 -6.43
CA ASP A 66 -4.55 4.04 -5.83
C ASP A 66 -4.64 4.12 -4.31
N GLN A 67 -5.85 4.21 -3.74
CA GLN A 67 -6.04 4.13 -2.29
C GLN A 67 -5.68 2.74 -1.75
N VAL A 68 -6.10 1.67 -2.44
CA VAL A 68 -5.73 0.29 -2.08
C VAL A 68 -4.20 0.12 -2.14
N VAL A 69 -3.57 0.62 -3.20
CA VAL A 69 -2.11 0.59 -3.37
C VAL A 69 -1.40 1.37 -2.26
N ALA A 70 -1.88 2.58 -1.94
CA ALA A 70 -1.35 3.42 -0.87
C ALA A 70 -1.40 2.72 0.49
N VAL A 71 -2.57 2.20 0.86
CA VAL A 71 -2.78 1.50 2.14
C VAL A 71 -1.86 0.28 2.25
N LEU A 72 -1.73 -0.52 1.18
CA LEU A 72 -0.87 -1.69 1.20
C LEU A 72 0.61 -1.33 1.27
N ALA A 73 1.05 -0.24 0.63
CA ALA A 73 2.41 0.27 0.78
C ALA A 73 2.69 0.75 2.21
N VAL A 74 1.75 1.47 2.82
CA VAL A 74 1.81 1.92 4.23
C VAL A 74 1.98 0.74 5.17
N VAL A 75 1.12 -0.27 5.03
CA VAL A 75 1.18 -1.49 5.84
C VAL A 75 2.50 -2.22 5.64
N ARG A 76 2.96 -2.36 4.40
CA ARG A 76 4.22 -3.04 4.04
C ARG A 76 5.46 -2.35 4.62
N LEU A 77 5.38 -1.04 4.83
CA LEU A 77 6.45 -0.24 5.42
C LEU A 77 6.30 -0.03 6.93
N HIS A 78 5.20 -0.49 7.53
CA HIS A 78 4.82 -0.19 8.91
C HIS A 78 4.75 1.33 9.21
N LEU A 79 4.17 2.10 8.29
CA LEU A 79 3.89 3.52 8.54
C LEU A 79 2.63 3.68 9.38
N GLU A 80 2.56 4.74 10.17
CA GLU A 80 1.37 5.12 10.93
C GLU A 80 0.56 6.14 10.14
N VAL A 81 -0.78 6.08 10.20
CA VAL A 81 -1.62 7.04 9.45
C VAL A 81 -2.20 8.09 10.39
N ALA A 82 -1.84 9.34 10.18
CA ALA A 82 -2.30 10.49 10.95
C ALA A 82 -2.59 11.67 10.03
N GLU A 83 -3.64 12.45 10.33
CA GLU A 83 -3.88 13.72 9.64
C GLU A 83 -2.68 14.65 9.86
N GLY A 84 -2.19 15.28 8.79
CA GLY A 84 -1.02 16.14 8.85
C GLY A 84 0.32 15.42 9.00
N GLY A 85 0.36 14.09 8.86
CA GLY A 85 1.60 13.35 8.67
C GLY A 85 2.39 13.78 7.42
N ASP A 86 3.68 13.47 7.42
CA ASP A 86 4.63 13.78 6.34
C ASP A 86 5.45 12.50 6.04
N PRO A 87 5.35 11.92 4.83
CA PRO A 87 4.75 12.49 3.62
C PRO A 87 3.22 12.52 3.62
N ARG A 88 2.65 13.37 2.77
CA ARG A 88 1.24 13.32 2.37
C ARG A 88 1.10 12.64 1.01
N LEU A 89 0.26 11.62 0.91
CA LEU A 89 -0.10 10.97 -0.35
C LEU A 89 -1.49 11.46 -0.78
N GLY A 90 -1.62 12.10 -1.93
CA GLY A 90 -2.90 12.67 -2.37
C GLY A 90 -2.76 13.66 -3.52
N GLY A 91 -3.87 14.32 -3.88
CA GLY A 91 -3.94 15.25 -5.01
C GLY A 91 -5.05 14.87 -5.99
N ALA A 92 -5.65 15.86 -6.64
CA ALA A 92 -6.88 15.69 -7.41
C ALA A 92 -6.68 15.00 -8.77
N ASP A 93 -5.51 15.16 -9.39
CA ASP A 93 -4.98 14.50 -10.61
C ASP A 93 -3.90 15.43 -11.22
N PRO A 94 -2.63 15.02 -11.38
CA PRO A 94 -2.10 13.70 -11.00
C PRO A 94 -2.00 13.52 -9.50
N LEU A 95 -2.05 12.26 -9.06
CA LEU A 95 -1.75 11.88 -7.70
C LEU A 95 -0.28 12.14 -7.38
N ARG A 96 0.02 12.58 -6.15
CA ARG A 96 1.37 13.02 -5.76
C ARG A 96 1.76 12.57 -4.36
N VAL A 97 3.08 12.54 -4.14
CA VAL A 97 3.73 12.38 -2.84
C VAL A 97 4.34 13.73 -2.47
N HIS A 98 3.85 14.33 -1.40
CA HIS A 98 4.41 15.56 -0.84
C HIS A 98 5.27 15.20 0.36
N LEU A 99 6.54 15.59 0.36
CA LEU A 99 7.49 15.36 1.44
C LEU A 99 8.13 16.68 1.84
N GLY A 100 7.75 17.22 3.00
CA GLY A 100 8.11 18.57 3.40
C GLY A 100 7.68 19.61 2.36
N THR A 101 8.66 20.26 1.72
CA THR A 101 8.42 21.21 0.61
C THR A 101 8.47 20.58 -0.77
N ASP A 102 8.94 19.34 -0.87
CA ASP A 102 9.14 18.65 -2.13
C ASP A 102 7.86 17.93 -2.56
N GLU A 103 7.73 17.75 -3.87
CA GLU A 103 6.57 17.13 -4.48
C GLU A 103 7.01 16.22 -5.62
N TYR A 104 6.53 14.99 -5.60
CA TYR A 104 6.87 13.95 -6.55
C TYR A 104 5.59 13.39 -7.17
N GLU A 105 5.59 13.21 -8.49
CA GLU A 105 4.48 12.53 -9.15
C GLU A 105 4.42 11.07 -8.74
N TRP A 106 3.22 10.58 -8.45
CA TRP A 106 2.97 9.20 -8.03
C TRP A 106 3.60 8.15 -8.94
N ASP A 107 3.41 8.29 -10.25
CA ASP A 107 3.97 7.37 -11.25
C ASP A 107 5.50 7.37 -11.27
N THR A 108 6.11 8.53 -10.98
CA THR A 108 7.58 8.63 -10.88
C THR A 108 8.08 7.90 -9.63
N VAL A 109 7.38 8.04 -8.50
CA VAL A 109 7.72 7.31 -7.26
C VAL A 109 7.55 5.80 -7.44
N LEU A 110 6.45 5.36 -8.05
CA LEU A 110 6.23 3.96 -8.42
C LEU A 110 7.37 3.43 -9.30
N LYS A 111 7.72 4.16 -10.37
CA LYS A 111 8.75 3.75 -11.31
C LYS A 111 10.13 3.66 -10.66
N ALA A 112 10.48 4.62 -9.80
CA ALA A 112 11.74 4.60 -9.06
C ALA A 112 11.79 3.40 -8.09
N GLY A 113 10.70 3.16 -7.36
CA GLY A 113 10.62 2.08 -6.40
C GLY A 113 10.53 0.68 -7.01
N ALA A 114 10.07 0.54 -8.25
CA ALA A 114 10.06 -0.74 -8.96
C ALA A 114 11.46 -1.36 -9.14
N GLY A 115 12.53 -0.56 -9.11
CA GLY A 115 13.92 -1.05 -9.14
C GLY A 115 14.39 -1.68 -7.83
N ASN A 116 13.74 -1.36 -6.71
CA ASN A 116 14.01 -1.93 -5.39
C ASN A 116 12.70 -2.00 -4.58
N PRO A 117 11.78 -2.92 -4.94
CA PRO A 117 10.46 -2.98 -4.33
C PRO A 117 10.56 -3.37 -2.85
N ALA A 118 9.68 -2.82 -2.01
CA ALA A 118 9.66 -3.17 -0.61
C ALA A 118 9.16 -4.60 -0.39
N GLY A 119 9.96 -5.44 0.30
CA GLY A 119 9.48 -6.70 0.85
C GLY A 119 8.54 -6.47 2.04
N ALA A 120 7.64 -7.41 2.29
CA ALA A 120 6.87 -7.45 3.54
C ALA A 120 7.81 -7.85 4.70
N ALA A 121 7.61 -7.27 5.87
CA ALA A 121 8.35 -7.67 7.06
C ALA A 121 7.94 -9.07 7.52
N GLU A 122 8.77 -9.72 8.35
CA GLU A 122 8.42 -11.03 8.90
C GLU A 122 7.22 -10.96 9.86
N ARG A 123 7.14 -9.87 10.64
CA ARG A 123 6.11 -9.67 11.68
C ARG A 123 5.79 -8.18 11.79
N ASP A 124 4.52 -7.89 12.04
CA ASP A 124 4.10 -6.54 12.38
C ASP A 124 4.49 -6.18 13.82
N PRO A 125 4.72 -4.89 14.13
CA PRO A 125 4.83 -4.40 15.51
C PRO A 125 3.55 -4.67 16.32
N GLU A 126 3.68 -4.71 17.64
CA GLU A 126 2.55 -4.98 18.54
C GLU A 126 1.40 -3.96 18.33
N GLY A 127 0.18 -4.48 18.16
CA GLY A 127 -1.04 -3.71 17.93
C GLY A 127 -1.11 -3.00 16.57
N TYR A 128 -0.09 -3.08 15.71
CA TYR A 128 -0.08 -2.42 14.41
C TYR A 128 -1.19 -2.96 13.50
N SER A 129 -1.28 -4.28 13.38
CA SER A 129 -2.28 -4.95 12.55
C SER A 129 -3.71 -4.57 12.98
N ASP A 130 -3.98 -4.51 14.29
CA ASP A 130 -5.28 -4.14 14.83
C ASP A 130 -5.65 -2.69 14.50
N ARG A 131 -4.71 -1.75 14.65
CA ARG A 131 -4.92 -0.33 14.27
C ARG A 131 -5.21 -0.18 12.78
N MET A 132 -4.41 -0.82 11.94
CA MET A 132 -4.58 -0.73 10.48
C MET A 132 -5.89 -1.38 10.02
N ARG A 133 -6.28 -2.52 10.58
CA ARG A 133 -7.55 -3.17 10.27
C ARG A 133 -8.76 -2.40 10.80
N ALA A 134 -8.66 -1.77 11.97
CA ALA A 134 -9.73 -0.89 12.47
C ALA A 134 -10.00 0.29 11.52
N ARG A 135 -8.95 0.81 10.85
CA ARG A 135 -9.08 1.95 9.93
C ARG A 135 -9.39 1.54 8.48
N PHE A 136 -8.78 0.47 7.99
CA PHE A 136 -8.82 0.08 6.57
C PHE A 136 -9.31 -1.36 6.35
N GLY A 137 -10.00 -1.96 7.33
CA GLY A 137 -10.51 -3.34 7.24
C GLY A 137 -11.35 -3.60 5.98
N HIS A 138 -12.12 -2.61 5.53
CA HIS A 138 -12.90 -2.71 4.28
C HIS A 138 -12.05 -2.98 3.02
N LEU A 139 -10.76 -2.59 3.01
CA LEU A 139 -9.81 -2.90 1.93
C LEU A 139 -8.95 -4.12 2.28
N LEU A 140 -8.55 -4.28 3.54
CA LEU A 140 -7.61 -5.30 3.97
C LEU A 140 -8.26 -6.67 4.22
N ASP A 141 -9.42 -6.72 4.86
CA ASP A 141 -10.08 -7.97 5.24
C ASP A 141 -10.46 -8.86 4.03
N PRO A 142 -10.96 -8.32 2.90
CA PRO A 142 -11.16 -9.12 1.70
C PRO A 142 -9.84 -9.77 1.25
N LEU A 143 -8.76 -9.00 1.17
CA LEU A 143 -7.46 -9.49 0.72
C LEU A 143 -6.89 -10.54 1.68
N LEU A 144 -6.99 -10.32 2.99
CA LEU A 144 -6.61 -11.29 4.03
C LEU A 144 -7.40 -12.59 3.91
N GLY A 145 -8.66 -12.55 3.48
CA GLY A 145 -9.47 -13.73 3.19
C GLY A 145 -9.12 -14.40 1.85
N GLY A 146 -8.24 -13.81 1.04
CA GLY A 146 -8.04 -14.24 -0.34
C GLY A 146 -9.18 -13.83 -1.29
N GLY A 147 -10.05 -12.91 -0.89
CA GLY A 147 -11.15 -12.39 -1.69
C GLY A 147 -10.74 -11.18 -2.54
N THR A 148 -11.73 -10.56 -3.18
CA THR A 148 -11.54 -9.41 -4.06
C THR A 148 -12.10 -8.16 -3.40
N VAL A 149 -11.33 -7.07 -3.37
CA VAL A 149 -11.82 -5.74 -3.00
C VAL A 149 -12.71 -5.22 -4.12
N THR A 150 -13.92 -4.77 -3.80
CA THR A 150 -14.83 -4.13 -4.76
C THR A 150 -14.88 -2.65 -4.46
N LEU A 151 -14.53 -1.82 -5.45
CA LEU A 151 -14.51 -0.36 -5.39
C LEU A 151 -15.80 0.25 -5.95
#